data_AF-A0A7W5FSU2-F1
#
_entry.id   AF-A0A7W5FSU2-F1
#
_cell.length_a   1.000
_cell.length_b   1.000
_cell.length_c   1.000
_cell.angle_alpha   90.00
_cell.angle_beta   90.00
_cell.angle_gamma   90.00
#
_symmetry.space_group_name_H-M   'P 1'
#
loop_
_entity.id
_entity.type
_entity.pdbx_description
1 polymer ?
#
loop_
_entity_poly.entity_id
_entity_poly.type
_entity_poly.pdbx_seq_one_letter_code
_entity_poly.pdbx_strand_id
1 'polypeptide(L)'
;MIGEKVLQDWGVSFEQALAVALDNLRERSPDRFSRLDNGVIAGAWGDAYDSSRILLPDMAYRAGDGLEQVVMAPERGLYLLAPLHAPAVQLAMIALARTEMDAGSGRPLSAAMYRYLDGRRRSIRAGCVGSAGGR
;
A
#
# COMPACT_ATOMS: atom_id res chain seq x y z
N MET A 1 -18.59 -4.85 -12.25
CA MET A 1 -17.41 -5.72 -12.01
C MET A 1 -17.08 -6.37 -13.35
N ILE A 2 -15.82 -6.31 -13.80
CA ILE A 2 -15.39 -7.01 -15.02
C ILE A 2 -15.16 -8.47 -14.63
N GLY A 3 -15.83 -9.40 -15.30
CA GLY A 3 -15.71 -10.84 -15.06
C GLY A 3 -15.16 -11.57 -16.28
N GLU A 4 -14.92 -12.87 -16.13
CA GLU A 4 -14.33 -13.75 -17.14
C GLU A 4 -14.98 -13.60 -18.53
N LYS A 5 -16.31 -13.55 -18.60
CA LYS A 5 -17.03 -13.37 -19.87
C LYS A 5 -16.65 -12.08 -20.60
N VAL A 6 -16.49 -10.98 -19.89
CA VAL A 6 -16.14 -9.68 -20.49
C VAL A 6 -14.70 -9.71 -21.03
N LEU A 7 -13.79 -10.39 -20.33
CA LEU A 7 -12.42 -10.58 -20.79
C LEU A 7 -12.36 -11.41 -22.07
N GLN A 8 -13.18 -12.47 -22.16
CA GLN A 8 -13.34 -13.28 -23.36
C GLN A 8 -13.91 -12.48 -24.53
N ASP A 9 -14.94 -11.67 -24.28
CA ASP A 9 -15.54 -10.79 -25.30
C ASP A 9 -14.53 -9.74 -25.82
N TRP A 10 -13.59 -9.30 -24.98
CA TRP A 10 -12.47 -8.42 -25.36
C TRP A 10 -11.28 -9.16 -26.00
N GLY A 11 -11.28 -10.50 -25.97
CA GLY A 11 -10.18 -11.32 -26.50
C GLY A 11 -8.87 -11.18 -25.73
N VAL A 12 -8.92 -10.88 -24.42
CA VAL A 12 -7.73 -10.71 -23.57
C VAL A 12 -7.74 -11.69 -22.38
N SER A 13 -6.56 -12.12 -21.96
CA SER A 13 -6.42 -12.89 -20.72
C SER A 13 -6.53 -12.00 -19.49
N PHE A 14 -6.80 -12.61 -18.32
CA PHE A 14 -6.77 -11.90 -17.04
C PHE A 14 -5.44 -11.19 -16.79
N GLU A 15 -4.31 -11.85 -17.07
CA GLU A 15 -2.98 -11.26 -16.84
C GLU A 15 -2.73 -10.05 -17.75
N GLN A 16 -3.17 -10.11 -19.01
CA GLN A 16 -3.10 -8.97 -19.93
C GLN A 16 -3.97 -7.80 -19.44
N ALA A 17 -5.21 -8.09 -19.04
CA ALA A 17 -6.12 -7.08 -18.52
C ALA A 17 -5.61 -6.46 -17.21
N LEU A 18 -5.02 -7.28 -16.34
CA LEU A 18 -4.41 -6.83 -15.09
C LEU A 18 -3.19 -5.93 -15.34
N ALA A 19 -2.31 -6.31 -16.27
CA ALA A 19 -1.16 -5.50 -16.64
C ALA A 19 -1.61 -4.09 -17.13
N VAL A 20 -2.57 -4.05 -18.06
CA VAL A 20 -3.15 -2.79 -18.55
C VAL A 20 -3.82 -1.99 -17.42
N ALA A 21 -4.54 -2.65 -16.51
CA ALA A 21 -5.16 -1.98 -15.38
C ALA A 21 -4.13 -1.38 -14.40
N LEU A 22 -3.00 -2.06 -14.18
CA LEU A 22 -1.91 -1.54 -13.35
C LEU A 22 -1.21 -0.37 -14.01
N ASP A 23 -1.00 -0.40 -15.33
CA ASP A 23 -0.42 0.73 -16.07
C ASP A 23 -1.34 1.95 -16.04
N ASN A 24 -2.64 1.77 -16.29
CA ASN A 24 -3.64 2.82 -16.14
C ASN A 24 -3.67 3.39 -14.70
N LEU A 25 -3.51 2.51 -13.69
CA LEU A 25 -3.45 2.95 -12.30
C LEU A 25 -2.19 3.78 -12.05
N ARG A 26 -1.02 3.39 -12.57
CA ARG A 26 0.23 4.16 -12.46
C ARG A 26 0.10 5.55 -13.07
N GLU A 27 -0.43 5.65 -14.28
CA GLU A 27 -0.65 6.93 -14.97
C GLU A 27 -1.55 7.86 -14.16
N ARG A 28 -2.57 7.31 -13.49
CA ARG A 28 -3.50 8.05 -12.63
C ARG A 28 -3.00 8.24 -11.19
N SER A 29 -1.75 7.89 -10.92
CA SER A 29 -1.15 7.97 -9.59
C SER A 29 0.08 8.87 -9.60
N PRO A 30 -0.09 10.19 -9.82
CA PRO A 30 1.01 11.13 -9.67
C PRO A 30 1.59 11.07 -8.25
N ASP A 31 2.84 11.47 -8.08
CA ASP A 31 3.50 11.51 -6.78
C ASP A 31 2.81 12.54 -5.86
N ARG A 32 1.81 12.07 -5.09
CA ARG A 32 1.00 12.83 -4.14
C ARG A 32 1.13 12.20 -2.77
N PHE A 33 2.30 12.43 -2.18
CA PHE A 33 2.64 11.96 -0.86
C PHE A 33 2.87 13.14 0.08
N SER A 34 2.38 13.01 1.31
CA SER A 34 2.65 13.93 2.42
C SER A 34 3.55 13.24 3.43
N ARG A 35 4.64 13.89 3.83
CA ARG A 35 5.50 13.42 4.91
C ARG A 35 5.03 14.05 6.21
N LEU A 36 4.64 13.20 7.15
CA LEU A 36 4.17 13.63 8.46
C LEU A 36 5.37 13.80 9.40
N ASP A 37 5.23 14.64 10.42
CA ASP A 37 6.30 14.96 11.37
C ASP A 37 6.81 13.74 12.17
N ASN A 38 6.00 12.68 12.25
CA ASN A 38 6.34 11.40 12.88
C ASN A 38 7.08 10.42 11.93
N GLY A 39 7.47 10.87 10.74
CA GLY A 39 8.19 10.08 9.73
C GLY A 39 7.31 9.18 8.86
N VAL A 40 6.01 9.11 9.11
CA VAL A 40 5.05 8.38 8.27
C VAL A 40 4.83 9.14 6.97
N ILE A 41 4.68 8.42 5.87
CA ILE A 41 4.31 9.01 4.58
C ILE A 41 2.86 8.61 4.27
N ALA A 42 2.01 9.59 3.97
CA ALA A 42 0.61 9.39 3.64
C ALA A 42 0.33 9.71 2.16
N GLY A 43 -0.49 8.89 1.52
CA GLY A 43 -1.03 9.19 0.19
C GLY A 43 -2.13 10.26 0.24
N ALA A 44 -2.16 11.14 -0.76
CA ALA A 44 -3.08 12.28 -0.81
C ALA A 44 -3.81 12.41 -2.16
N TRP A 45 -4.27 11.30 -2.74
CA TRP A 45 -4.97 11.30 -4.03
C TRP A 45 -6.45 11.70 -3.94
N GLY A 46 -7.14 11.28 -2.87
CA GLY A 46 -8.56 11.62 -2.66
C GLY A 46 -9.54 10.97 -3.64
N ASP A 47 -9.11 9.93 -4.38
CA ASP A 47 -9.92 9.25 -5.41
C ASP A 47 -10.38 7.84 -5.01
N ALA A 48 -10.08 7.42 -3.77
CA ALA A 48 -10.44 6.14 -3.19
C ALA A 48 -9.83 4.88 -3.84
N TYR A 49 -8.76 5.02 -4.65
CA TYR A 49 -8.00 3.89 -5.22
C TYR A 49 -6.76 3.49 -4.38
N ASP A 50 -6.65 3.98 -3.15
CA ASP A 50 -5.52 3.79 -2.24
C ASP A 50 -5.13 2.31 -2.06
N SER A 51 -6.10 1.44 -1.83
CA SER A 51 -5.85 0.00 -1.66
C SER A 51 -5.36 -0.67 -2.94
N SER A 52 -5.78 -0.19 -4.11
CA SER A 52 -5.27 -0.67 -5.40
C SER A 52 -3.82 -0.26 -5.61
N ARG A 53 -3.40 0.91 -5.10
CA ARG A 53 -2.00 1.39 -5.18
C ARG A 53 -1.02 0.54 -4.39
N ILE A 54 -1.49 -0.33 -3.48
CA ILE A 54 -0.64 -1.36 -2.88
C ILE A 54 -0.07 -2.29 -3.96
N LEU A 55 -0.71 -2.43 -5.12
CA LEU A 55 -0.19 -3.24 -6.24
C LEU A 55 0.98 -2.59 -6.99
N LEU A 56 1.35 -1.35 -6.66
CA LEU A 56 2.37 -0.57 -7.35
C LEU A 56 3.62 -0.41 -6.47
N PRO A 57 4.51 -1.42 -6.41
CA PRO A 57 5.71 -1.39 -5.56
C PRO A 57 6.64 -0.23 -5.90
N ASP A 58 6.69 0.16 -7.17
CA ASP A 58 7.53 1.25 -7.67
C ASP A 58 7.14 2.60 -7.04
N MET A 59 5.86 2.82 -6.75
CA MET A 59 5.40 4.04 -6.09
C MET A 59 5.89 4.12 -4.64
N ALA A 60 5.76 3.03 -3.88
CA ALA A 60 6.22 2.99 -2.49
C ALA A 60 7.74 3.18 -2.41
N TYR A 61 8.49 2.59 -3.36
CA TYR A 61 9.93 2.77 -3.48
C TYR A 61 10.32 4.23 -3.75
N ARG A 62 9.66 4.90 -4.70
CA ARG A 62 9.89 6.33 -4.99
C ARG A 62 9.55 7.23 -3.80
N ALA A 63 8.39 6.98 -3.17
CA ALA A 63 7.95 7.76 -2.01
C ALA A 63 8.92 7.67 -0.83
N GLY A 64 9.53 6.49 -0.64
CA GLY A 64 10.51 6.21 0.41
C GLY A 64 11.96 6.53 0.03
N ASP A 65 12.21 7.33 -1.01
CA ASP A 65 13.56 7.69 -1.49
C ASP A 65 14.46 6.46 -1.76
N GLY A 66 13.85 5.38 -2.25
CA GLY A 66 14.52 4.13 -2.55
C GLY A 66 14.78 3.21 -1.35
N LEU A 67 14.29 3.56 -0.16
CA LEU A 67 14.33 2.68 1.00
C LEU A 67 13.17 1.67 0.97
N GLU A 68 13.40 0.46 1.47
CA GLU A 68 12.33 -0.52 1.66
C GLU A 68 11.25 0.03 2.60
N GLN A 69 10.00 0.01 2.13
CA GLN A 69 8.84 0.46 2.89
C GLN A 69 7.95 -0.70 3.31
N VAL A 70 7.28 -0.50 4.44
CA VAL A 70 6.06 -1.20 4.84
C VAL A 70 4.88 -0.31 4.44
N VAL A 71 3.84 -0.92 3.86
CA VAL A 71 2.62 -0.24 3.41
C VAL A 71 1.38 -0.77 4.13
N MET A 72 0.42 0.12 4.39
CA MET A 72 -0.93 -0.19 4.86
C MET A 72 -1.99 0.58 4.05
N ALA A 73 -3.16 -0.04 3.85
CA ALA A 73 -4.38 0.67 3.45
C ALA A 73 -5.56 0.22 4.34
N PRO A 74 -5.62 0.71 5.60
CA PRO A 74 -6.53 0.20 6.62
C PRO A 74 -8.00 0.54 6.33
N GLU A 75 -8.25 1.64 5.63
CA GLU A 75 -9.57 2.08 5.22
C GLU A 75 -9.52 2.78 3.85
N ARG A 76 -10.70 3.05 3.29
CA ARG A 76 -10.80 3.83 2.06
C ARG A 76 -10.24 5.24 2.27
N GLY A 77 -9.34 5.68 1.40
CA GLY A 77 -8.75 7.02 1.49
C GLY A 77 -7.47 7.08 2.31
N LEU A 78 -7.07 5.99 2.98
CA LEU A 78 -5.88 5.96 3.82
C LEU A 78 -4.84 5.02 3.22
N TYR A 79 -3.76 5.59 2.70
CA TYR A 79 -2.56 4.89 2.25
C TYR A 79 -1.38 5.36 3.07
N LEU A 80 -0.72 4.46 3.80
CA LEU A 80 0.36 4.80 4.71
C LEU A 80 1.61 4.00 4.40
N LEU A 81 2.77 4.65 4.51
CA LEU A 81 4.10 4.04 4.42
C LEU A 81 4.93 4.37 5.65
N ALA A 82 5.77 3.41 6.03
CA ALA A 82 6.84 3.58 7.00
C ALA A 82 8.08 2.79 6.55
N PRO A 83 9.31 3.26 6.79
CA PRO A 83 10.51 2.47 6.46
C PRO A 83 10.52 1.11 7.17
N LEU A 84 10.95 0.06 6.47
CA LEU A 84 10.97 -1.32 6.97
C LEU A 84 11.85 -1.51 8.21
N HIS A 85 12.93 -0.74 8.32
CA HIS A 85 13.88 -0.82 9.42
C HIS A 85 13.72 0.31 10.45
N ALA A 86 12.53 0.91 10.54
CA ALA A 86 12.20 1.96 11.49
C ALA A 86 10.97 1.60 12.36
N PRO A 87 11.13 0.73 13.39
CA PRO A 87 10.02 0.28 14.22
C PRO A 87 9.22 1.41 14.88
N ALA A 88 9.89 2.51 15.29
CA ALA A 88 9.22 3.67 15.87
C ALA A 88 8.24 4.33 14.90
N VAL A 89 8.62 4.45 13.62
CA VAL A 89 7.76 5.01 12.56
C VAL A 89 6.63 4.04 12.22
N GLN A 90 6.88 2.73 12.23
CA GLN A 90 5.85 1.71 12.04
C GLN A 90 4.80 1.75 13.16
N LEU A 91 5.23 1.94 14.42
CA LEU A 91 4.32 2.12 15.54
C LEU A 91 3.49 3.40 15.38
N ALA A 92 4.11 4.51 14.96
CA ALA A 92 3.40 5.76 14.65
C ALA A 92 2.37 5.58 13.52
N MET A 93 2.72 4.83 12.47
CA MET A 93 1.82 4.46 11.37
C MET A 93 0.62 3.65 11.85
N ILE A 94 0.84 2.65 12.71
CA ILE A 94 -0.25 1.82 13.30
C ILE A 94 -1.16 2.68 14.18
N ALA A 95 -0.57 3.56 15.01
CA ALA A 95 -1.34 4.47 15.86
C ALA A 95 -2.22 5.41 15.03
N LEU A 96 -1.66 6.02 13.98
CA LEU A 96 -2.39 6.87 13.04
C LEU A 96 -3.53 6.10 12.36
N ALA A 97 -3.25 4.90 11.82
CA ALA A 97 -4.26 4.05 11.21
C ALA A 97 -5.43 3.77 12.17
N ARG A 98 -5.14 3.51 13.45
CA ARG A 98 -6.17 3.27 14.47
C ARG A 98 -7.00 4.52 14.75
N THR A 99 -6.36 5.68 14.90
CA THR A 99 -7.06 6.96 15.11
C THR A 99 -8.02 7.28 13.98
N GLU A 100 -7.59 7.16 12.72
CA GLU A 100 -8.45 7.44 11.56
C GLU A 100 -9.62 6.45 11.46
N MET A 101 -9.35 5.16 11.66
CA MET A 101 -10.40 4.14 11.69
C MET A 101 -11.43 4.38 12.81
N ASP A 102 -10.99 4.81 14.00
CA ASP A 102 -11.86 5.10 15.14
C ASP A 102 -12.66 6.40 14.93
N ALA A 103 -12.14 7.36 14.17
CA ALA A 103 -12.81 8.62 13.84
C ALA A 103 -14.03 8.46 12.93
N GLY A 104 -14.21 7.29 12.30
CA GLY A 104 -15.44 6.92 11.61
C GLY A 104 -15.62 7.55 10.21
N SER A 105 -14.54 8.04 9.59
CA SER A 105 -14.52 8.64 8.25
C SER A 105 -14.80 7.65 7.12
N GLY A 106 -14.57 6.33 7.28
CA GLY A 106 -14.73 5.45 6.12
C GLY A 106 -14.64 3.94 6.33
N ARG A 107 -15.02 3.25 5.25
CA ARG A 107 -15.22 1.80 5.13
C ARG A 107 -13.91 1.04 5.42
N PRO A 108 -13.83 0.25 6.51
CA PRO A 108 -12.66 -0.55 6.83
C PRO A 108 -12.31 -1.51 5.69
N LEU A 109 -11.02 -1.67 5.42
CA LEU A 109 -10.49 -2.62 4.45
C LEU A 109 -9.70 -3.71 5.15
N SER A 110 -8.42 -3.45 5.47
CA SER A 110 -7.54 -4.42 6.12
C SER A 110 -6.46 -3.73 6.94
N ALA A 111 -6.35 -4.09 8.22
CA ALA A 111 -5.26 -3.66 9.08
C ALA A 111 -3.92 -4.37 8.80
N ALA A 112 -3.83 -5.16 7.72
CA ALA A 112 -2.60 -5.85 7.38
C ALA A 112 -1.53 -4.87 6.88
N MET A 113 -0.31 -5.07 7.38
CA MET A 113 0.88 -4.45 6.83
C MET A 113 1.45 -5.35 5.73
N TYR A 114 2.00 -4.74 4.68
CA TYR A 114 2.68 -5.44 3.60
C TYR A 114 4.08 -4.90 3.39
N ARG A 115 5.01 -5.77 3.01
CA ARG A 115 6.29 -5.39 2.39
C ARG A 115 6.31 -5.82 0.93
N TYR A 116 7.19 -5.22 0.14
CA TYR A 116 7.43 -5.65 -1.23
C TYR A 116 8.64 -6.58 -1.29
N LEU A 117 8.49 -7.73 -1.93
CA LEU A 117 9.53 -8.71 -2.21
C LEU A 117 9.37 -9.16 -3.66
N ASP A 118 10.42 -9.03 -4.47
CA ASP A 118 10.42 -9.35 -5.91
C ASP A 118 9.24 -8.73 -6.67
N GLY A 119 8.96 -7.45 -6.39
CA GLY A 119 7.83 -6.71 -6.99
C GLY A 119 6.44 -7.17 -6.52
N ARG A 120 6.35 -8.06 -5.54
CA ARG A 120 5.08 -8.58 -5.00
C ARG A 120 4.88 -8.19 -3.55
N ARG A 121 3.65 -7.84 -3.18
CA ARG A 121 3.29 -7.60 -1.79
C ARG A 121 3.27 -8.91 -1.00
N ARG A 122 3.83 -8.90 0.21
CA ARG A 122 3.78 -9.99 1.18
C ARG A 122 3.33 -9.42 2.51
N SER A 123 2.33 -10.02 3.13
CA SER A 123 1.88 -9.57 4.45
C SER A 123 2.98 -9.81 5.47
N ILE A 124 3.13 -8.85 6.39
CA ILE A 124 3.98 -9.01 7.57
C ILE A 124 3.08 -9.24 8.77
N ARG A 125 3.45 -10.19 9.65
CA ARG A 125 2.82 -10.29 10.96
C ARG A 125 3.46 -9.26 11.88
N ALA A 126 2.64 -8.53 12.63
CA ALA A 126 3.09 -7.78 13.80
C ALA A 126 3.77 -8.80 14.75
N GLY A 127 5.10 -8.77 14.83
CA GLY A 127 5.91 -9.71 15.62
C GLY A 127 7.14 -10.29 14.93
N CYS A 128 7.31 -10.14 13.61
CA CYS A 128 8.50 -10.68 12.90
C CYS A 128 9.69 -9.71 12.77
N VAL A 129 9.61 -8.50 13.33
CA VAL A 129 10.75 -7.56 13.37
C VAL A 129 11.60 -7.89 14.61
N GLY A 130 12.35 -9.00 14.57
CA GLY A 130 13.23 -9.38 15.67
C GLY A 130 13.60 -10.86 15.75
N SER A 131 14.29 -11.41 14.75
CA SER A 131 15.17 -12.57 14.94
C SER A 131 16.19 -12.70 13.82
N ALA A 132 17.19 -11.83 13.81
CA ALA A 132 18.44 -12.08 13.10
C ALA A 132 19.59 -11.57 13.96
N GLY A 133 20.18 -12.46 14.76
CA GLY A 133 21.35 -12.16 15.59
C GLY A 133 21.44 -13.06 16.81
N GLY A 134 22.02 -14.25 16.64
CA GLY A 134 22.26 -15.19 17.73
C GLY A 134 22.79 -16.52 17.21
N ARG A 135 24.06 -16.52 16.80
CA ARG A 135 24.91 -17.72 16.83
C ARG A 135 26.03 -17.44 17.80
#